data_AF-A0A961G956-F1
#
_entry.id   AF-A0A961G956-F1
#
_cell.length_a   1.000
_cell.length_b   1.000
_cell.length_c   1.000
_cell.angle_alpha   90.00
_cell.angle_beta   90.00
_cell.angle_gamma   90.00
#
_symmetry.space_group_name_H-M   'P 1'
#
loop_
_entity.id
_entity.type
_entity.pdbx_description
1 polymer ?
#
loop_
_entity_poly.entity_id
_entity_poly.type
_entity_poly.pdbx_seq_one_letter_code
_entity_poly.pdbx_strand_id
1 'polypeptide(L)'
;MLVAAIVALGVSVWLAFTPMQNPGVQDCGTALGYIVFNRPDLRATPGETPGSTELALQATCRERVVPQLGRAALALGAALVVGIIGAVVGIIDDYVAYRRAPRFETLLRERPADAPGRYLRAPLAVAPSDVGRRLPPVEARDVAVLAGIGVTAFAVLVGVAGPSAVGDALGGLQWTLVALALASQVLGVVAASGQELLAGGGPPRLAAGVAVQSGAAQRLVPGLGPLGYDSYALVWRGWARPVALDALRRRQGAGVLGWLVVATAFGLVAWGAPRPEISASVGLWVLLAATVVFVLVGLGRAGDRWRRLLVRPATPVALVRRRPDEAATVHAVRLGGQLAAAVALPLAGIASFALVVAACGGRISFAGAASVALAAMAAAALVPTPGGVGGVEAVVGLGLVLLGVPLASAAAAVVVWRVLTLWLPLAVGVVPFRRAAAASLGRAVLA
;
A
#
# COMPACT_ATOMS: atom_id res chain seq x y z
N MET A 1 5.59 -23.98 -2.72
CA MET A 1 6.60 -22.89 -2.71
C MET A 1 6.30 -21.82 -1.66
N LEU A 2 5.08 -21.25 -1.59
CA LEU A 2 4.74 -20.26 -0.55
C LEU A 2 4.98 -20.78 0.88
N VAL A 3 4.51 -21.99 1.20
CA VAL A 3 4.75 -22.62 2.53
C VAL A 3 6.25 -22.77 2.81
N ALA A 4 7.04 -23.20 1.83
CA ALA A 4 8.49 -23.34 1.98
C ALA A 4 9.19 -21.99 2.18
N ALA A 5 8.74 -20.93 1.49
CA ALA A 5 9.24 -19.57 1.72
C ALA A 5 8.89 -19.06 3.11
N ILE A 6 7.67 -19.33 3.59
CA ILE A 6 7.23 -18.96 4.95
C ILE A 6 8.05 -19.72 6.01
N VAL A 7 8.28 -21.03 5.82
CA VAL A 7 9.10 -21.83 6.73
C VAL A 7 10.54 -21.33 6.75
N ALA A 8 11.15 -21.06 5.59
CA ALA A 8 12.50 -20.50 5.51
C ALA A 8 12.61 -19.11 6.17
N LEU A 9 11.57 -18.27 6.02
CA LEU A 9 11.49 -16.98 6.70
C LEU A 9 11.37 -17.17 8.23
N GLY A 10 10.54 -18.12 8.68
CA GLY A 10 10.42 -18.46 10.10
C GLY A 10 11.73 -18.96 10.70
N VAL A 11 12.48 -19.81 9.98
CA VAL A 11 13.81 -20.28 10.37
C VAL A 11 14.81 -19.11 10.43
N SER A 12 14.78 -18.20 9.45
CA SER A 12 15.63 -17.01 9.45
C SER A 12 15.39 -16.14 10.69
N VAL A 13 14.12 -15.87 11.00
CA VAL A 13 13.72 -15.10 12.18
C VAL A 13 14.16 -15.82 13.45
N TRP A 14 13.87 -17.12 13.57
CA TRP A 14 14.25 -17.90 14.75
C TRP A 14 15.77 -17.87 15.00
N LEU A 15 16.59 -18.04 13.95
CA LEU A 15 18.06 -17.97 14.04
C LEU A 15 18.57 -16.58 14.44
N ALA A 16 17.94 -15.52 13.93
CA ALA A 16 18.31 -14.15 14.25
C ALA A 16 17.99 -13.77 15.71
N PHE A 17 16.92 -14.32 16.26
CA PHE A 17 16.45 -14.05 17.62
C PHE A 17 16.83 -15.13 18.65
N THR A 18 17.63 -16.14 18.26
CA THR A 18 18.09 -17.14 19.23
C THR A 18 19.04 -16.46 20.23
N PRO A 19 18.81 -16.59 21.54
CA PRO A 19 19.74 -16.08 22.54
C PRO A 19 21.07 -16.83 22.48
N MET A 20 22.15 -16.08 22.63
CA MET A 20 23.53 -16.52 22.55
C MET A 20 24.25 -16.07 23.83
N GLN A 21 25.10 -16.93 24.37
CA GLN A 21 25.87 -16.63 25.57
C GLN A 21 27.33 -17.04 25.38
N ASN A 22 28.23 -16.27 26.00
CA ASN A 22 29.62 -16.66 26.21
C ASN A 22 29.78 -17.02 27.70
N PRO A 23 29.63 -18.30 28.06
CA PRO A 23 29.50 -18.72 29.45
C PRO A 23 30.73 -18.33 30.28
N GLY A 24 30.49 -17.68 31.42
CA GLY A 24 31.55 -17.19 32.30
C GLY A 24 32.20 -15.87 31.88
N VAL A 25 31.80 -15.29 30.74
CA VAL A 25 32.34 -14.00 30.25
C VAL A 25 31.24 -12.96 30.05
N GLN A 26 30.25 -13.24 29.22
CA GLN A 26 29.26 -12.24 28.80
C GLN A 26 27.96 -12.87 28.28
N ASP A 27 26.81 -12.27 28.60
CA ASP A 27 25.55 -12.53 27.91
C ASP A 27 25.49 -11.73 26.59
N CYS A 28 25.56 -12.43 25.46
CA CYS A 28 25.57 -11.80 24.14
C CYS A 28 24.17 -11.31 23.73
N GLY A 29 23.09 -11.76 24.40
CA GLY A 29 21.72 -11.51 23.95
C GLY A 29 21.40 -12.27 22.66
N THR A 30 20.53 -11.76 21.80
CA THR A 30 20.23 -12.41 20.52
C THR A 30 21.29 -12.07 19.46
N ALA A 31 21.49 -12.95 18.47
CA ALA A 31 22.46 -12.72 17.41
C ALA A 31 22.24 -11.38 16.68
N LEU A 32 20.97 -11.05 16.37
CA LEU A 32 20.62 -9.76 15.79
C LEU A 32 20.78 -8.62 16.80
N GLY A 33 20.34 -8.80 18.04
CA GLY A 33 20.41 -7.78 19.09
C GLY A 33 21.86 -7.37 19.40
N TYR A 34 22.80 -8.31 19.39
CA TYR A 34 24.22 -8.05 19.63
C TYR A 34 24.79 -7.00 18.66
N ILE A 35 24.49 -7.13 17.36
CA ILE A 35 24.94 -6.18 16.34
C ILE A 35 24.11 -4.88 16.36
N VAL A 36 22.79 -4.99 16.47
CA VAL A 36 21.89 -3.82 16.41
C VAL A 36 22.14 -2.86 17.58
N PHE A 37 22.35 -3.39 18.79
CA PHE A 37 22.62 -2.58 19.97
C PHE A 37 24.12 -2.32 20.19
N ASN A 38 24.96 -2.69 19.21
CA ASN A 38 26.41 -2.55 19.24
C ASN A 38 27.01 -2.95 20.60
N ARG A 39 26.66 -4.15 21.08
CA ARG A 39 27.13 -4.60 22.39
C ARG A 39 28.66 -4.76 22.37
N PRO A 40 29.35 -4.42 23.47
CA PRO A 40 30.80 -4.57 23.54
C PRO A 40 31.19 -6.05 23.43
N ASP A 41 32.29 -6.33 22.73
CA ASP A 41 32.85 -7.68 22.59
C ASP A 41 33.92 -7.88 23.67
N LEU A 42 33.54 -8.47 24.81
CA LEU A 42 34.45 -8.66 25.93
C LEU A 42 35.27 -9.94 25.78
N ARG A 43 36.55 -9.86 26.15
CA ARG A 43 37.47 -11.01 26.30
C ARG A 43 37.93 -11.10 27.75
N ALA A 44 38.02 -12.32 28.27
CA ALA A 44 38.59 -12.54 29.59
C ALA A 44 40.11 -12.31 29.57
N THR A 45 40.62 -11.62 30.59
CA THR A 45 42.04 -11.30 30.74
C THR A 45 42.72 -12.37 31.60
N PRO A 46 43.84 -12.98 31.14
CA PRO A 46 44.55 -13.99 31.92
C PRO A 46 45.05 -13.44 33.26
N GLY A 47 44.78 -14.16 34.35
CA GLY A 47 45.27 -13.84 35.69
C GLY A 47 44.32 -12.99 36.55
N GLU A 48 43.18 -12.55 36.02
CA GLU A 48 42.24 -11.69 36.75
C GLU A 48 41.32 -12.47 37.71
N THR A 49 40.99 -13.72 37.35
CA THR A 49 40.17 -14.64 38.15
C THR A 49 40.66 -16.10 37.98
N PRO A 50 40.39 -17.00 38.96
CA PRO A 50 40.69 -18.42 38.81
C PRO A 50 39.99 -19.00 37.57
N GLY A 51 40.73 -19.65 36.66
CA GLY A 51 40.20 -20.17 35.39
C GLY A 51 40.17 -19.16 34.23
N SER A 52 40.62 -17.92 34.44
CA SER A 52 40.69 -16.88 33.40
C SER A 52 41.51 -17.26 32.16
N THR A 53 42.51 -18.14 32.30
CA THR A 53 43.32 -18.65 31.19
C THR A 53 42.50 -19.53 30.24
N GLU A 54 41.58 -20.36 30.76
CA GLU A 54 40.67 -21.18 29.93
C GLU A 54 39.55 -20.31 29.32
N LEU A 55 39.04 -19.34 30.07
CA LEU A 55 38.04 -18.39 29.58
C LEU A 55 38.60 -17.49 28.46
N ALA A 56 39.88 -17.11 28.52
CA ALA A 56 40.54 -16.29 27.50
C ALA A 56 40.70 -17.01 26.15
N LEU A 57 40.68 -18.35 26.14
CA LEU A 57 40.74 -19.17 24.91
C LEU A 57 39.38 -19.36 24.25
N GLN A 58 38.28 -18.98 24.92
CA GLN A 58 36.94 -19.13 24.35
C GLN A 58 36.66 -18.11 23.24
N ALA A 59 35.89 -18.54 22.24
CA ALA A 59 35.45 -17.65 21.16
C ALA A 59 34.59 -16.50 21.72
N THR A 60 34.82 -15.29 21.21
CA THR A 60 34.10 -14.09 21.67
C THR A 60 32.62 -14.11 21.27
N CYS A 61 31.81 -13.21 21.86
CA CYS A 61 30.42 -13.06 21.45
C CYS A 61 30.33 -12.74 19.95
N ARG A 62 31.21 -11.88 19.42
CA ARG A 62 31.25 -11.57 17.98
C ARG A 62 31.55 -12.80 17.13
N GLU A 63 32.55 -13.59 17.51
CA GLU A 63 32.95 -14.80 16.77
C GLU A 63 31.85 -15.88 16.77
N ARG A 64 31.00 -15.91 17.79
CA ARG A 64 29.82 -16.81 17.86
C ARG A 64 28.60 -16.26 17.11
N VAL A 65 28.39 -14.94 17.15
CA VAL A 65 27.23 -14.26 16.56
C VAL A 65 27.33 -14.16 15.04
N VAL A 66 28.51 -13.86 14.49
CA VAL A 66 28.70 -13.68 13.04
C VAL A 66 28.28 -14.91 12.21
N PRO A 67 28.70 -16.15 12.57
CA PRO A 67 28.25 -17.35 11.87
C PRO A 67 26.73 -17.58 11.96
N GLN A 68 26.13 -17.28 13.11
CA GLN A 68 24.69 -17.43 13.32
C GLN A 68 23.89 -16.46 12.47
N LEU A 69 24.33 -15.20 12.37
CA LEU A 69 23.77 -14.21 11.45
C LEU A 69 23.96 -14.63 9.98
N GLY A 70 25.08 -15.24 9.63
CA GLY A 70 25.31 -15.81 8.30
C GLY A 70 24.26 -16.87 7.94
N ARG A 71 23.94 -17.77 8.88
CA ARG A 71 22.87 -18.79 8.70
C ARG A 71 21.49 -18.14 8.58
N ALA A 72 21.19 -17.15 9.41
CA ALA A 72 19.92 -16.41 9.34
C ALA A 72 19.76 -15.69 7.99
N ALA A 73 20.82 -15.05 7.50
CA ALA A 73 20.85 -14.38 6.20
C ALA A 73 20.69 -15.37 5.03
N LEU A 74 21.34 -16.53 5.11
CA LEU A 74 21.15 -17.63 4.14
C LEU A 74 19.70 -18.11 4.09
N ALA A 75 19.08 -18.32 5.27
CA ALA A 75 17.68 -18.71 5.36
C ALA A 75 16.73 -17.63 4.78
N LEU A 76 17.03 -16.35 5.02
CA LEU A 76 16.29 -15.23 4.41
C LEU A 76 16.43 -15.22 2.89
N GLY A 77 17.66 -15.39 2.38
CA GLY A 77 17.95 -15.50 0.96
C GLY A 77 17.17 -16.65 0.31
N ALA A 78 17.16 -17.82 0.95
CA ALA A 78 16.38 -18.97 0.51
C ALA A 78 14.86 -18.67 0.50
N ALA A 79 14.34 -18.01 1.53
CA ALA A 79 12.94 -17.59 1.59
C ALA A 79 12.56 -16.66 0.43
N LEU A 80 13.41 -15.67 0.14
CA LEU A 80 13.20 -14.73 -0.95
C LEU A 80 13.27 -15.43 -2.31
N VAL A 81 14.29 -16.26 -2.55
CA VAL A 81 14.46 -17.00 -3.82
C VAL A 81 13.28 -17.94 -4.05
N VAL A 82 12.90 -18.74 -3.06
CA VAL A 82 11.75 -19.67 -3.18
C VAL A 82 10.43 -18.91 -3.34
N GLY A 83 10.29 -17.76 -2.67
CA GLY A 83 9.14 -16.86 -2.84
C GLY A 83 9.05 -16.29 -4.25
N ILE A 84 10.17 -15.81 -4.81
CA ILE A 84 10.27 -15.27 -6.17
C ILE A 84 9.99 -16.37 -7.19
N ILE A 85 10.63 -17.55 -7.06
CA ILE A 85 10.37 -18.69 -7.96
C ILE A 85 8.89 -19.08 -7.88
N GLY A 86 8.30 -19.15 -6.68
CA GLY A 86 6.88 -19.44 -6.52
C GLY A 86 5.97 -18.40 -7.20
N ALA A 87 6.32 -17.12 -7.12
CA ALA A 87 5.60 -16.07 -7.80
C ALA A 87 5.74 -16.17 -9.32
N VAL A 88 6.95 -16.40 -9.83
CA VAL A 88 7.25 -16.55 -11.26
C VAL A 88 6.55 -17.79 -11.83
N VAL A 89 6.63 -18.94 -11.15
CA VAL A 89 5.94 -20.16 -11.53
C VAL A 89 4.43 -19.93 -11.54
N GLY A 90 3.87 -19.27 -10.52
CA GLY A 90 2.45 -18.91 -10.51
C GLY A 90 2.04 -18.01 -11.67
N ILE A 91 2.89 -17.06 -12.08
CA ILE A 91 2.66 -16.20 -13.25
C ILE A 91 2.71 -17.03 -14.54
N ILE A 92 3.70 -17.92 -14.68
CA ILE A 92 3.84 -18.78 -15.85
C ILE A 92 2.65 -19.74 -15.94
N ASP A 93 2.20 -20.29 -14.82
CA ASP A 93 1.08 -21.23 -14.77
C ASP A 93 -0.23 -20.53 -15.13
N ASP A 94 -0.50 -19.34 -14.58
CA ASP A 94 -1.64 -18.50 -15.01
C ASP A 94 -1.55 -18.15 -16.50
N TYR A 95 -0.35 -17.83 -17.01
CA TYR A 95 -0.12 -17.51 -18.42
C TYR A 95 -0.36 -18.70 -19.36
N VAL A 96 0.14 -19.88 -18.99
CA VAL A 96 -0.02 -21.12 -19.75
C VAL A 96 -1.47 -21.58 -19.71
N ALA A 97 -2.11 -21.55 -18.54
CA ALA A 97 -3.54 -21.83 -18.40
C ALA A 97 -4.39 -20.89 -19.26
N TYR A 98 -4.05 -19.59 -19.29
CA TYR A 98 -4.73 -18.60 -20.14
C TYR A 98 -4.53 -18.85 -21.64
N ARG A 99 -3.32 -19.22 -22.08
CA ARG A 99 -3.05 -19.53 -23.50
C ARG A 99 -3.63 -20.85 -23.97
N ARG A 100 -3.76 -21.83 -23.07
CA ARG A 100 -4.37 -23.14 -23.36
C ARG A 100 -5.90 -23.09 -23.31
N ALA A 101 -6.48 -22.05 -22.73
CA ALA A 101 -7.92 -21.82 -22.80
C ALA A 101 -8.33 -21.41 -24.24
N PRO A 102 -9.33 -22.08 -24.85
CA PRO A 102 -9.78 -21.75 -26.20
C PRO A 102 -10.26 -20.30 -26.29
N ARG A 103 -9.74 -19.58 -27.30
CA ARG A 103 -9.69 -18.10 -27.41
C ARG A 103 -11.04 -17.35 -27.48
N PHE A 104 -12.18 -18.03 -27.41
CA PHE A 104 -13.50 -17.40 -27.59
C PHE A 104 -14.49 -17.58 -26.44
N GLU A 105 -14.21 -18.41 -25.43
CA GLU A 105 -15.13 -18.63 -24.29
C GLU A 105 -14.75 -17.87 -23.00
N THR A 106 -13.53 -17.31 -22.92
CA THR A 106 -13.00 -16.71 -21.69
C THR A 106 -13.58 -15.34 -21.32
N LEU A 107 -14.45 -14.77 -22.17
CA LEU A 107 -15.19 -13.55 -21.86
C LEU A 107 -16.58 -13.82 -21.24
N LEU A 108 -17.05 -15.07 -21.25
CA LEU A 108 -18.43 -15.42 -20.84
C LEU A 108 -18.55 -16.65 -19.93
N ARG A 109 -17.50 -17.44 -19.72
CA ARG A 109 -17.57 -18.62 -18.84
C ARG A 109 -17.12 -18.30 -17.41
N GLU A 110 -18.00 -18.55 -16.45
CA GLU A 110 -17.66 -18.65 -15.03
C GLU A 110 -16.52 -19.66 -14.86
N ARG A 111 -15.49 -19.29 -14.09
CA ARG A 111 -14.40 -20.20 -13.73
C ARG A 111 -14.98 -21.29 -12.80
N PRO A 112 -14.72 -22.59 -13.04
CA PRO A 112 -15.23 -23.69 -12.21
C PRO A 112 -14.95 -23.47 -10.72
N ALA A 113 -15.90 -23.86 -9.87
CA ALA A 113 -15.85 -23.59 -8.43
C ALA A 113 -14.62 -24.21 -7.72
N ASP A 114 -14.02 -25.21 -8.34
CA ASP A 114 -12.95 -26.10 -7.89
C ASP A 114 -11.58 -25.79 -8.52
N ALA A 115 -11.45 -24.75 -9.35
CA ALA A 115 -10.18 -24.44 -10.00
C ALA A 115 -9.06 -24.08 -8.99
N PRO A 116 -7.88 -24.73 -9.05
CA PRO A 116 -6.76 -24.44 -8.16
C PRO A 116 -6.25 -23.00 -8.35
N GLY A 117 -5.95 -22.30 -7.25
CA GLY A 117 -5.55 -20.88 -7.25
C GLY A 117 -6.63 -19.89 -6.78
N ARG A 118 -7.82 -20.36 -6.38
CA ARG A 118 -8.94 -19.55 -5.87
C ARG A 118 -8.71 -18.89 -4.49
N TYR A 119 -7.50 -18.97 -3.93
CA TYR A 119 -7.19 -18.57 -2.55
C TYR A 119 -7.30 -17.06 -2.28
N LEU A 120 -7.42 -16.23 -3.32
CA LEU A 120 -7.63 -14.78 -3.20
C LEU A 120 -8.79 -14.29 -4.08
N ARG A 121 -9.95 -14.98 -4.03
CA ARG A 121 -11.20 -14.71 -4.77
C ARG A 121 -11.05 -14.64 -6.30
N ALA A 122 -12.06 -15.17 -7.01
CA ALA A 122 -12.24 -14.84 -8.41
C ALA A 122 -12.42 -13.31 -8.56
N PRO A 123 -11.98 -12.66 -9.65
CA PRO A 123 -12.40 -11.29 -9.92
C PRO A 123 -13.92 -11.23 -9.77
N LEU A 124 -14.41 -10.29 -8.95
CA LEU A 124 -15.84 -10.07 -8.72
C LEU A 124 -16.50 -9.85 -10.09
N ALA A 125 -17.07 -10.92 -10.63
CA ALA A 125 -17.59 -10.95 -11.99
C ALA A 125 -18.97 -10.28 -11.98
N VAL A 126 -18.98 -8.96 -11.89
CA VAL A 126 -20.16 -8.19 -12.28
C VAL A 126 -20.20 -8.24 -13.80
N ALA A 127 -21.26 -8.82 -14.36
CA ALA A 127 -21.46 -8.80 -15.81
C ALA A 127 -21.34 -7.35 -16.31
N PRO A 128 -20.74 -7.08 -17.49
CA PRO A 128 -20.60 -5.71 -17.98
C PRO A 128 -21.93 -4.94 -17.98
N SER A 129 -23.05 -5.63 -18.26
CA SER A 129 -24.43 -5.09 -18.19
C SER A 129 -24.85 -4.61 -16.79
N ASP A 130 -24.29 -5.20 -15.74
CA ASP A 130 -24.68 -5.00 -14.35
C ASP A 130 -23.80 -3.95 -13.65
N VAL A 131 -22.75 -3.46 -14.31
CA VAL A 131 -21.88 -2.38 -13.83
C VAL A 131 -22.71 -1.11 -13.60
N GLY A 132 -22.67 -0.61 -12.37
CA GLY A 132 -23.46 0.53 -11.90
C GLY A 132 -24.90 0.17 -11.47
N ARG A 133 -25.36 -1.07 -11.64
CA ARG A 133 -26.67 -1.51 -11.14
C ARG A 133 -26.55 -2.37 -9.88
N ARG A 134 -25.50 -3.19 -9.80
CA ARG A 134 -25.24 -4.08 -8.68
C ARG A 134 -23.85 -3.81 -8.12
N LEU A 135 -23.76 -3.76 -6.80
CA LEU A 135 -22.49 -3.72 -6.10
C LEU A 135 -22.12 -5.14 -5.65
N PRO A 136 -20.86 -5.54 -5.80
CA PRO A 136 -20.41 -6.82 -5.28
C PRO A 136 -20.50 -6.84 -3.74
N PRO A 137 -20.87 -7.98 -3.14
CA PRO A 137 -20.91 -8.10 -1.69
C PRO A 137 -19.50 -8.02 -1.10
N VAL A 138 -19.34 -7.18 -0.07
CA VAL A 138 -18.15 -7.17 0.79
C VAL A 138 -18.51 -7.89 2.09
N GLU A 139 -17.83 -8.99 2.34
CA GLU A 139 -18.00 -9.81 3.53
C GLU A 139 -17.12 -9.31 4.67
N ALA A 140 -17.49 -9.64 5.90
CA ALA A 140 -16.62 -9.37 7.06
C ALA A 140 -15.26 -10.06 6.93
N ARG A 141 -15.21 -11.21 6.24
CA ARG A 141 -13.99 -11.94 5.92
C ARG A 141 -13.00 -11.11 5.09
N ASP A 142 -13.47 -10.31 4.13
CA ASP A 142 -12.59 -9.48 3.29
C ASP A 142 -11.87 -8.43 4.12
N VAL A 143 -12.61 -7.80 5.04
CA VAL A 143 -12.08 -6.83 6.00
C VAL A 143 -11.10 -7.49 6.96
N ALA A 144 -11.42 -8.70 7.44
CA ALA A 144 -10.55 -9.47 8.34
C ALA A 144 -9.24 -9.90 7.66
N VAL A 145 -9.28 -10.31 6.39
CA VAL A 145 -8.07 -10.64 5.61
C VAL A 145 -7.19 -9.41 5.42
N LEU A 146 -7.77 -8.26 5.04
CA LEU A 146 -7.04 -7.00 4.95
C LEU A 146 -6.43 -6.62 6.31
N ALA A 147 -7.20 -6.72 7.40
CA ALA A 147 -6.71 -6.47 8.76
C ALA A 147 -5.54 -7.39 9.13
N GLY A 148 -5.64 -8.70 8.85
CA GLY A 148 -4.58 -9.67 9.12
C GLY A 148 -3.28 -9.40 8.36
N ILE A 149 -3.40 -9.07 7.06
CA ILE A 149 -2.23 -8.67 6.24
C ILE A 149 -1.63 -7.37 6.79
N GLY A 150 -2.47 -6.41 7.20
CA GLY A 150 -2.08 -5.16 7.85
C GLY A 150 -1.26 -5.36 9.12
N VAL A 151 -1.81 -6.13 10.06
CA VAL A 151 -1.15 -6.46 11.32
C VAL A 151 0.18 -7.16 11.06
N THR A 152 0.22 -8.09 10.11
CA THR A 152 1.46 -8.81 9.74
C THR A 152 2.50 -7.85 9.17
N ALA A 153 2.11 -6.97 8.25
CA ALA A 153 3.03 -5.98 7.66
C ALA A 153 3.58 -5.02 8.72
N PHE A 154 2.75 -4.54 9.64
CA PHE A 154 3.19 -3.68 10.74
C PHE A 154 4.08 -4.44 11.73
N ALA A 155 3.74 -5.67 12.10
CA ALA A 155 4.56 -6.48 13.00
C ALA A 155 5.97 -6.71 12.42
N VAL A 156 6.05 -7.01 11.11
CA VAL A 156 7.35 -7.16 10.42
C VAL A 156 8.12 -5.85 10.43
N LEU A 157 7.47 -4.73 10.05
CA LEU A 157 8.12 -3.42 10.00
C LEU A 157 8.64 -2.98 11.37
N VAL A 158 7.82 -3.12 12.42
CA VAL A 158 8.19 -2.81 13.81
C VAL A 158 9.28 -3.74 14.32
N GLY A 159 9.21 -5.04 13.99
CA GLY A 159 10.24 -6.02 14.34
C GLY A 159 11.60 -5.69 13.72
N VAL A 160 11.63 -5.25 12.45
CA VAL A 160 12.85 -4.82 11.76
C VAL A 160 13.39 -3.49 12.33
N ALA A 161 12.50 -2.57 12.71
CA ALA A 161 12.87 -1.26 13.23
C ALA A 161 13.26 -1.25 14.72
N GLY A 162 12.97 -2.33 15.46
CA GLY A 162 13.15 -2.41 16.90
C GLY A 162 11.90 -1.97 17.66
N PRO A 163 11.17 -2.89 18.33
CA PRO A 163 9.87 -2.57 18.95
C PRO A 163 9.92 -1.47 20.02
N SER A 164 10.97 -1.45 20.86
CA SER A 164 11.16 -0.42 21.88
C SER A 164 11.38 0.96 21.25
N ALA A 165 12.30 1.05 20.28
CA ALA A 165 12.60 2.30 19.59
C ALA A 165 11.39 2.86 18.83
N VAL A 166 10.57 2.00 18.22
CA VAL A 166 9.30 2.42 17.61
C VAL A 166 8.30 2.85 18.67
N GLY A 167 8.23 2.14 19.81
CA GLY A 167 7.41 2.53 20.96
C GLY A 167 7.77 3.92 21.47
N ASP A 168 9.06 4.23 21.61
CA ASP A 168 9.55 5.54 22.02
C ASP A 168 9.19 6.63 21.00
N ALA A 169 9.35 6.35 19.70
CA ALA A 169 8.97 7.27 18.63
C ALA A 169 7.46 7.54 18.60
N LEU A 170 6.62 6.54 18.89
CA LEU A 170 5.18 6.69 19.03
C LEU A 170 4.81 7.43 20.33
N GLY A 171 5.53 7.22 21.42
CA GLY A 171 5.34 7.94 22.68
C GLY A 171 5.67 9.42 22.58
N GLY A 172 6.64 9.78 21.72
CA GLY A 172 7.04 11.16 21.43
C GLY A 172 6.19 11.88 20.37
N LEU A 173 5.05 11.33 19.96
CA LEU A 173 4.23 11.90 18.90
C LEU A 173 3.75 13.32 19.21
N GLN A 174 3.99 14.23 18.26
CA GLN A 174 3.42 15.57 18.32
C GLN A 174 1.96 15.56 17.83
N TRP A 175 1.02 15.37 18.76
CA TRP A 175 -0.41 15.24 18.46
C TRP A 175 -1.01 16.40 17.67
N THR A 176 -0.49 17.63 17.83
CA THR A 176 -0.91 18.78 17.02
C THR A 176 -0.65 18.55 15.53
N LEU A 177 0.52 18.00 15.18
CA LEU A 177 0.85 17.68 13.80
C LEU A 177 0.01 16.51 13.28
N VAL A 178 -0.30 15.53 14.13
CA VAL A 178 -1.23 14.43 13.78
C VAL A 178 -2.64 14.97 13.50
N ALA A 179 -3.11 15.92 14.31
CA ALA A 179 -4.42 16.57 14.11
C ALA A 179 -4.45 17.38 12.81
N LEU A 180 -3.37 18.12 12.49
CA LEU A 180 -3.24 18.80 11.20
C LEU A 180 -3.15 17.81 10.02
N ALA A 181 -2.48 16.68 10.20
CA ALA A 181 -2.42 15.62 9.19
C ALA A 181 -3.79 15.01 8.92
N LEU A 182 -4.60 14.84 9.97
CA LEU A 182 -6.00 14.41 9.87
C LEU A 182 -6.85 15.48 9.18
N ALA A 183 -6.72 16.76 9.54
CA ALA A 183 -7.40 17.86 8.88
C ALA A 183 -7.07 17.90 7.38
N SER A 184 -5.82 17.63 7.02
CA SER A 184 -5.40 17.49 5.62
C SER A 184 -6.10 16.32 4.92
N GLN A 185 -6.28 15.17 5.57
CA GLN A 185 -7.10 14.08 5.00
C GLN A 185 -8.56 14.49 4.80
N VAL A 186 -9.15 15.24 5.73
CA VAL A 186 -10.51 15.77 5.61
C VAL A 186 -10.61 16.72 4.41
N LEU A 187 -9.62 17.58 4.19
CA LEU A 187 -9.54 18.42 2.98
C LEU A 187 -9.46 17.58 1.70
N GLY A 188 -8.75 16.45 1.73
CA GLY A 188 -8.74 15.49 0.63
C GLY A 188 -10.15 14.92 0.34
N VAL A 189 -10.91 14.57 1.37
CA VAL A 189 -12.31 14.13 1.21
C VAL A 189 -13.19 15.26 0.65
N VAL A 190 -12.99 16.50 1.09
CA VAL A 190 -13.70 17.68 0.54
C VAL A 190 -13.38 17.85 -0.95
N ALA A 191 -12.11 17.75 -1.35
CA ALA A 191 -11.71 17.81 -2.76
C ALA A 191 -12.37 16.69 -3.58
N ALA A 192 -12.35 15.45 -3.10
CA ALA A 192 -13.00 14.32 -3.75
C ALA A 192 -14.53 14.53 -3.88
N SER A 193 -15.16 15.08 -2.84
CA SER A 193 -16.60 15.42 -2.83
C SER A 193 -16.92 16.53 -3.84
N GLY A 194 -16.06 17.54 -3.95
CA GLY A 194 -16.15 18.59 -4.94
C GLY A 194 -16.07 18.04 -6.37
N GLN A 195 -15.16 17.08 -6.62
CA GLN A 195 -15.10 16.41 -7.93
C GLN A 195 -16.39 15.69 -8.28
N GLU A 196 -17.01 14.98 -7.31
CA GLU A 196 -18.30 14.32 -7.52
C GLU A 196 -19.42 15.31 -7.83
N LEU A 197 -19.48 16.42 -7.09
CA LEU A 197 -20.48 17.46 -7.28
C LEU A 197 -20.34 18.12 -8.65
N LEU A 198 -19.12 18.41 -9.08
CA LEU A 198 -18.85 19.03 -10.38
C LEU A 198 -19.07 18.06 -11.55
N ALA A 199 -18.93 16.74 -11.33
CA ALA A 199 -19.15 15.71 -12.35
C ALA A 199 -20.63 15.33 -12.53
N GLY A 200 -21.35 15.12 -11.42
CA GLY A 200 -22.71 14.55 -11.42
C GLY A 200 -23.80 15.46 -10.83
N GLY A 201 -23.44 16.60 -10.24
CA GLY A 201 -24.40 17.45 -9.52
C GLY A 201 -25.02 16.76 -8.28
N GLY A 202 -26.05 17.39 -7.73
CA GLY A 202 -26.80 16.89 -6.58
C GLY A 202 -26.41 17.55 -5.25
N PRO A 203 -26.97 17.08 -4.11
CA PRO A 203 -26.73 17.70 -2.82
C PRO A 203 -25.30 17.41 -2.28
N PRO A 204 -24.61 18.39 -1.66
CA PRO A 204 -23.25 18.22 -1.17
C PRO A 204 -23.05 17.05 -0.20
N ARG A 205 -24.05 16.78 0.66
CA ARG A 205 -24.02 15.65 1.60
C ARG A 205 -23.94 14.29 0.90
N LEU A 206 -24.63 14.16 -0.24
CA LEU A 206 -24.61 12.93 -1.02
C LEU A 206 -23.26 12.76 -1.73
N ALA A 207 -22.68 13.84 -2.26
CA ALA A 207 -21.34 13.82 -2.85
C ALA A 207 -20.27 13.43 -1.82
N ALA A 208 -20.36 13.95 -0.60
CA ALA A 208 -19.49 13.58 0.51
C ALA A 208 -19.64 12.12 0.92
N GLY A 209 -20.89 11.63 1.02
CA GLY A 209 -21.16 10.21 1.25
C GLY A 209 -20.47 9.33 0.22
N VAL A 210 -20.63 9.65 -1.07
CA VAL A 210 -20.00 8.90 -2.17
C VAL A 210 -18.49 8.91 -2.07
N ALA A 211 -17.86 10.07 -1.85
CA ALA A 211 -16.41 10.16 -1.71
C ALA A 211 -15.88 9.26 -0.58
N VAL A 212 -16.56 9.24 0.57
CA VAL A 212 -16.19 8.39 1.72
C VAL A 212 -16.36 6.90 1.43
N GLN A 213 -17.51 6.51 0.87
CA GLN A 213 -17.84 5.11 0.57
C GLN A 213 -16.94 4.55 -0.54
N SER A 214 -16.71 5.35 -1.59
CA SER A 214 -15.80 5.03 -2.69
C SER A 214 -14.36 4.86 -2.20
N GLY A 215 -13.90 5.78 -1.34
CA GLY A 215 -12.59 5.69 -0.71
C GLY A 215 -12.42 4.38 0.08
N ALA A 216 -13.40 4.01 0.90
CA ALA A 216 -13.36 2.75 1.64
C ALA A 216 -13.36 1.52 0.71
N ALA A 217 -14.23 1.54 -0.30
CA ALA A 217 -14.35 0.44 -1.25
C ALA A 217 -13.07 0.18 -2.05
N GLN A 218 -12.39 1.25 -2.50
CA GLN A 218 -11.12 1.15 -3.24
C GLN A 218 -9.98 0.53 -2.41
N ARG A 219 -10.04 0.66 -1.07
CA ARG A 219 -9.07 0.05 -0.15
C ARG A 219 -9.30 -1.46 0.01
N LEU A 220 -10.53 -1.94 -0.14
CA LEU A 220 -10.83 -3.37 -0.06
C LEU A 220 -10.51 -4.09 -1.36
N VAL A 221 -10.97 -3.51 -2.47
CA VAL A 221 -10.76 -4.08 -3.81
C VAL A 221 -10.34 -2.94 -4.73
N PRO A 222 -9.13 -2.99 -5.31
CA PRO A 222 -8.68 -1.98 -6.27
C PRO A 222 -9.69 -1.80 -7.40
N GLY A 223 -10.09 -0.55 -7.65
CA GLY A 223 -11.08 -0.18 -8.66
C GLY A 223 -12.54 -0.23 -8.19
N LEU A 224 -12.88 -0.89 -7.08
CA LEU A 224 -14.26 -1.03 -6.61
C LEU A 224 -14.90 0.31 -6.22
N GLY A 225 -14.12 1.28 -5.73
CA GLY A 225 -14.62 2.63 -5.48
C GLY A 225 -15.01 3.35 -6.78
N PRO A 226 -14.03 3.82 -7.58
CA PRO A 226 -14.33 4.63 -8.76
C PRO A 226 -15.11 3.90 -9.86
N LEU A 227 -14.88 2.61 -10.09
CA LEU A 227 -15.57 1.87 -11.17
C LEU A 227 -16.84 1.16 -10.68
N GLY A 228 -16.92 0.83 -9.39
CA GLY A 228 -18.08 0.15 -8.80
C GLY A 228 -19.04 1.11 -8.11
N TYR A 229 -18.59 1.74 -7.01
CA TYR A 229 -19.46 2.56 -6.17
C TYR A 229 -19.89 3.87 -6.85
N ASP A 230 -18.97 4.58 -7.50
CA ASP A 230 -19.29 5.87 -8.11
C ASP A 230 -20.23 5.69 -9.31
N SER A 231 -20.02 4.63 -10.11
CA SER A 231 -20.93 4.26 -11.21
C SER A 231 -22.31 3.88 -10.70
N TYR A 232 -22.37 3.12 -9.61
CA TYR A 232 -23.61 2.78 -8.94
C TYR A 232 -24.33 4.01 -8.41
N ALA A 233 -23.63 4.92 -7.75
CA ALA A 233 -24.21 6.13 -7.20
C ALA A 233 -24.80 7.03 -8.29
N LEU A 234 -24.15 7.16 -9.44
CA LEU A 234 -24.67 7.93 -10.57
C LEU A 234 -25.93 7.29 -11.19
N VAL A 235 -25.89 5.99 -11.46
CA VAL A 235 -27.05 5.26 -12.02
C VAL A 235 -28.21 5.26 -11.04
N TRP A 236 -27.94 5.11 -9.73
CA TRP A 236 -28.96 5.18 -8.68
C TRP A 236 -29.62 6.56 -8.59
N ARG A 237 -28.92 7.64 -8.95
CA ARG A 237 -29.48 8.99 -9.09
C ARG A 237 -30.27 9.19 -10.40
N GLY A 238 -30.50 8.13 -11.18
CA GLY A 238 -31.27 8.17 -12.42
C GLY A 238 -30.46 8.54 -13.67
N TRP A 239 -29.12 8.56 -13.58
CA TRP A 239 -28.30 8.83 -14.77
C TRP A 239 -28.34 7.64 -15.72
N ALA A 240 -28.54 7.93 -17.01
CA ALA A 240 -28.38 6.92 -18.06
C ALA A 240 -26.94 6.38 -18.04
N ARG A 241 -26.77 5.06 -18.14
CA ARG A 241 -25.48 4.38 -18.02
C ARG A 241 -24.36 4.95 -18.93
N PRO A 242 -24.59 5.27 -20.21
CA PRO A 242 -23.55 5.88 -21.05
C PRO A 242 -23.06 7.23 -20.48
N VAL A 243 -23.99 8.05 -19.98
CA VAL A 243 -23.69 9.37 -19.42
C VAL A 243 -22.92 9.25 -18.10
N ALA A 244 -23.28 8.27 -17.25
CA ALA A 244 -22.57 7.98 -16.01
C ALA A 244 -21.12 7.52 -16.28
N LEU A 245 -20.93 6.63 -17.26
CA LEU A 245 -19.60 6.13 -17.63
C LEU A 245 -18.70 7.24 -18.19
N ASP A 246 -19.24 8.17 -18.99
CA ASP A 246 -18.47 9.30 -19.50
C ASP A 246 -18.08 10.29 -18.41
N ALA A 247 -18.99 10.58 -17.46
CA ALA A 247 -18.68 11.42 -16.32
C ALA A 247 -17.55 10.83 -15.47
N LEU A 248 -17.56 9.51 -15.25
CA LEU A 248 -16.49 8.78 -14.55
C LEU A 248 -15.18 8.81 -15.33
N ARG A 249 -15.22 8.59 -16.64
CA ARG A 249 -14.03 8.64 -17.50
C ARG A 249 -13.36 10.01 -17.42
N ARG A 250 -14.13 11.09 -17.48
CA ARG A 250 -13.61 12.46 -17.31
C ARG A 250 -12.98 12.66 -15.93
N ARG A 251 -13.65 12.22 -14.87
CA ARG A 251 -13.14 12.35 -13.50
C ARG A 251 -11.86 11.54 -13.28
N GLN A 252 -11.78 10.32 -13.79
CA GLN A 252 -10.56 9.50 -13.74
C GLN A 252 -9.43 10.13 -14.55
N GLY A 253 -9.74 10.64 -15.75
CA GLY A 253 -8.77 11.37 -16.57
C GLY A 253 -8.22 12.60 -15.85
N ALA A 254 -9.10 13.40 -15.23
CA ALA A 254 -8.70 14.53 -14.41
C ALA A 254 -7.83 14.11 -13.22
N GLY A 255 -8.19 13.03 -12.52
CA GLY A 255 -7.40 12.48 -11.42
C GLY A 255 -6.00 12.03 -11.83
N VAL A 256 -5.88 11.30 -12.94
CA VAL A 256 -4.57 10.88 -13.50
C VAL A 256 -3.75 12.10 -13.91
N LEU A 257 -4.36 13.07 -14.60
CA LEU A 257 -3.69 14.30 -15.00
C LEU A 257 -3.22 15.10 -13.78
N GLY A 258 -4.06 15.27 -12.76
CA GLY A 258 -3.71 15.94 -11.52
C GLY A 258 -2.54 15.27 -10.80
N TRP A 259 -2.55 13.93 -10.72
CA TRP A 259 -1.42 13.17 -10.18
C TRP A 259 -0.15 13.37 -11.00
N LEU A 260 -0.21 13.31 -12.32
CA LEU A 260 0.95 13.52 -13.21
C LEU A 260 1.52 14.93 -13.08
N VAL A 261 0.67 15.95 -12.99
CA VAL A 261 1.09 17.35 -12.78
C VAL A 261 1.85 17.48 -11.46
N VAL A 262 1.29 16.96 -10.36
CA VAL A 262 1.94 17.01 -9.05
C VAL A 262 3.23 16.19 -9.03
N ALA A 263 3.22 14.99 -9.62
CA ALA A 263 4.40 14.13 -9.71
C ALA A 263 5.52 14.72 -10.55
N THR A 264 5.19 15.36 -11.68
CA THR A 264 6.18 16.04 -12.52
C THR A 264 6.74 17.25 -11.79
N ALA A 265 5.89 18.08 -11.17
CA ALA A 265 6.32 19.27 -10.44
C ALA A 265 7.29 18.90 -9.30
N PHE A 266 6.93 17.93 -8.44
CA PHE A 266 7.81 17.53 -7.34
C PHE A 266 8.99 16.68 -7.79
N GLY A 267 8.86 15.90 -8.87
CA GLY A 267 9.97 15.16 -9.46
C GLY A 267 11.07 16.08 -9.98
N LEU A 268 10.70 17.20 -10.64
CA LEU A 268 11.66 18.21 -11.09
C LEU A 268 12.37 18.90 -9.91
N VAL A 269 11.64 19.23 -8.84
CA VAL A 269 12.23 19.82 -7.63
C VAL A 269 13.17 18.84 -6.93
N ALA A 270 12.77 17.57 -6.80
CA ALA A 270 13.56 16.54 -6.15
C ALA A 270 14.83 16.17 -6.96
N TRP A 271 14.77 16.26 -8.29
CA TRP A 271 15.91 15.99 -9.17
C TRP A 271 17.10 16.91 -8.88
N GLY A 272 16.84 18.18 -8.57
CA GLY A 272 17.88 19.17 -8.25
C GLY A 272 18.36 19.15 -6.80
N ALA A 273 17.81 18.28 -5.94
CA ALA A 273 18.11 18.29 -4.51
C ALA A 273 19.40 17.52 -4.17
N PRO A 274 20.18 17.99 -3.16
CA PRO A 274 21.32 17.24 -2.65
C PRO A 274 20.89 15.87 -2.10
N ARG A 275 21.70 14.84 -2.35
CA ARG A 275 21.45 13.50 -1.83
C ARG A 275 22.10 13.34 -0.46
N PRO A 276 21.38 12.83 0.55
CA PRO A 276 21.98 12.54 1.85
C PRO A 276 22.96 11.37 1.75
N GLU A 277 23.97 11.36 2.61
CA GLU A 277 24.85 10.20 2.79
C GLU A 277 24.11 9.09 3.54
N ILE A 278 24.05 7.90 2.95
CA ILE A 278 23.25 6.77 3.45
C ILE A 278 24.18 5.74 4.09
N SER A 279 23.97 5.44 5.37
CA SER A 279 24.67 4.33 6.02
C SER A 279 23.98 3.01 5.70
N ALA A 280 24.76 2.02 5.25
CA ALA A 280 24.25 0.71 4.87
C ALA A 280 23.91 -0.12 6.12
N SER A 281 22.66 -0.03 6.59
CA SER A 281 22.13 -0.87 7.67
C SER A 281 21.44 -2.13 7.12
N VAL A 282 21.36 -3.19 7.94
CA VAL A 282 20.60 -4.41 7.59
C VAL A 282 19.14 -4.09 7.29
N GLY A 283 18.53 -3.17 8.05
CA GLY A 283 17.14 -2.74 7.83
C GLY A 283 16.93 -2.09 6.45
N LEU A 284 17.90 -1.34 5.95
CA LEU A 284 17.86 -0.76 4.60
C LEU A 284 17.77 -1.85 3.52
N TRP A 285 18.60 -2.89 3.63
CA TRP A 285 18.60 -3.99 2.66
C TRP A 285 17.30 -4.79 2.68
N VAL A 286 16.71 -5.00 3.86
CA VAL A 286 15.40 -5.66 4.00
C VAL A 286 14.30 -4.84 3.34
N LEU A 287 14.26 -3.53 3.57
CA LEU A 287 13.29 -2.62 2.94
C LEU A 287 13.46 -2.55 1.42
N LEU A 288 14.72 -2.54 0.95
CA LEU A 288 15.03 -2.58 -0.47
C LEU A 288 14.54 -3.88 -1.12
N ALA A 289 14.88 -5.03 -0.53
CA ALA A 289 14.45 -6.34 -1.02
C ALA A 289 12.93 -6.45 -1.05
N ALA A 290 12.24 -6.03 0.02
CA ALA A 290 10.78 -6.00 0.07
C ALA A 290 10.19 -5.13 -1.05
N THR A 291 10.74 -3.92 -1.24
CA THR A 291 10.30 -3.00 -2.31
C THR A 291 10.47 -3.61 -3.69
N VAL A 292 11.64 -4.20 -3.98
CA VAL A 292 11.90 -4.88 -5.25
C VAL A 292 10.91 -6.01 -5.50
N VAL A 293 10.67 -6.87 -4.50
CA VAL A 293 9.70 -7.98 -4.61
C VAL A 293 8.31 -7.45 -4.93
N PHE A 294 7.83 -6.42 -4.21
CA PHE A 294 6.52 -5.83 -4.47
C PHE A 294 6.41 -5.18 -5.84
N VAL A 295 7.46 -4.50 -6.31
CA VAL A 295 7.51 -3.92 -7.66
C VAL A 295 7.45 -5.03 -8.72
N LEU A 296 8.24 -6.09 -8.58
CA LEU A 296 8.25 -7.21 -9.54
C LEU A 296 6.91 -7.94 -9.58
N VAL A 297 6.32 -8.23 -8.41
CA VAL A 297 4.99 -8.84 -8.32
C VAL A 297 3.92 -7.92 -8.91
N GLY A 298 4.00 -6.61 -8.62
CA GLY A 298 3.10 -5.60 -9.14
C GLY A 298 3.16 -5.51 -10.66
N LEU A 299 4.35 -5.38 -11.24
CA LEU A 299 4.56 -5.33 -12.69
C LEU A 299 4.11 -6.63 -13.38
N GLY A 300 4.45 -7.79 -12.81
CA GLY A 300 4.07 -9.10 -13.34
C GLY A 300 2.56 -9.31 -13.38
N ARG A 301 1.84 -8.90 -12.33
CA ARG A 301 0.36 -9.00 -12.29
C ARG A 301 -0.35 -7.85 -12.99
N ALA A 302 0.30 -6.70 -13.14
CA ALA A 302 -0.27 -5.58 -13.84
C ALA A 302 -0.35 -5.84 -15.35
N GLY A 303 0.39 -6.80 -15.92
CA GLY A 303 0.35 -7.11 -17.36
C GLY A 303 -1.07 -7.25 -17.92
N ASP A 304 -1.98 -7.89 -17.19
CA ASP A 304 -3.41 -8.00 -17.58
C ASP A 304 -4.21 -6.71 -17.37
N ARG A 305 -3.81 -5.85 -16.42
CA ARG A 305 -4.42 -4.51 -16.21
C ARG A 305 -3.93 -3.52 -17.28
N TRP A 306 -2.64 -3.50 -17.60
CA TRP A 306 -2.05 -2.70 -18.67
C TRP A 306 -2.62 -3.10 -20.03
N ARG A 307 -2.79 -4.40 -20.32
CA ARG A 307 -3.46 -4.86 -21.55
C ARG A 307 -4.93 -4.42 -21.65
N ARG A 308 -5.63 -4.29 -20.51
CA ARG A 308 -7.00 -3.74 -20.45
C ARG A 308 -7.03 -2.21 -20.60
N LEU A 309 -6.00 -1.51 -20.15
CA LEU A 309 -5.81 -0.07 -20.39
C LEU A 309 -5.37 0.25 -21.83
N LEU A 310 -4.67 -0.70 -22.48
CA LEU A 310 -4.27 -0.66 -23.90
C LEU A 310 -5.38 -1.16 -24.84
N VAL A 311 -6.56 -1.53 -24.33
CA VAL A 311 -7.75 -1.68 -25.17
C VAL A 311 -7.98 -0.32 -25.82
N ARG A 312 -7.86 -0.32 -27.14
CA ARG A 312 -7.99 0.87 -28.00
C ARG A 312 -9.11 1.75 -27.46
N PRO A 313 -8.90 3.06 -27.28
CA PRO A 313 -9.97 3.97 -26.88
C PRO A 313 -11.15 3.68 -27.80
N ALA A 314 -12.20 3.08 -27.25
CA ALA A 314 -13.38 2.76 -28.03
C ALA A 314 -13.92 4.10 -28.51
N THR A 315 -13.76 4.33 -29.81
CA THR A 315 -14.12 5.53 -30.57
C THR A 315 -13.45 6.84 -30.10
N PRO A 316 -13.13 7.76 -31.02
CA PRO A 316 -12.83 9.15 -30.60
C PRO A 316 -13.97 9.60 -29.70
N VAL A 317 -13.62 10.36 -28.68
CA VAL A 317 -14.55 11.04 -27.77
C VAL A 317 -15.61 11.71 -28.63
N ALA A 318 -16.72 11.02 -28.89
CA ALA A 318 -17.95 11.69 -29.19
C ALA A 318 -18.16 12.47 -27.90
N LEU A 319 -17.90 13.77 -27.98
CA LEU A 319 -18.30 14.76 -26.98
C LEU A 319 -19.76 14.43 -26.68
N VAL A 320 -20.01 13.61 -25.66
CA VAL A 320 -21.37 13.18 -25.36
C VAL A 320 -22.07 14.44 -24.95
N ARG A 321 -22.95 14.83 -25.87
CA ARG A 321 -24.11 15.69 -25.78
C ARG A 321 -23.91 16.71 -24.66
N ARG A 322 -23.47 17.91 -25.06
CA ARG A 322 -23.78 19.14 -24.33
C ARG A 322 -25.17 18.94 -23.70
N ARG A 323 -25.36 19.25 -22.41
CA ARG A 323 -26.69 19.74 -22.05
C ARG A 323 -26.92 20.87 -23.06
N PRO A 324 -27.90 20.75 -23.98
CA PRO A 324 -27.99 21.65 -25.14
C PRO A 324 -27.94 23.14 -24.75
N ASP A 325 -28.28 23.42 -23.50
CA ASP A 325 -28.42 24.76 -22.91
C ASP A 325 -27.32 25.12 -21.87
N GLU A 326 -26.29 24.31 -21.64
CA GLU A 326 -25.25 24.64 -20.65
C GLU A 326 -24.23 25.61 -21.26
N ALA A 327 -24.23 26.85 -20.76
CA ALA A 327 -23.33 27.90 -21.21
C ALA A 327 -21.85 27.48 -21.13
N ALA A 328 -21.07 27.87 -22.13
CA ALA A 328 -19.64 27.54 -22.23
C ALA A 328 -18.84 27.96 -20.98
N THR A 329 -19.24 29.06 -20.33
CA THR A 329 -18.65 29.57 -19.09
C THR A 329 -18.86 28.62 -17.91
N VAL A 330 -20.07 28.08 -17.75
CA VAL A 330 -20.39 27.11 -16.69
C VAL A 330 -19.60 25.82 -16.89
N HIS A 331 -19.44 25.38 -18.15
CA HIS A 331 -18.63 24.22 -18.48
C HIS A 331 -17.15 24.43 -18.14
N ALA A 332 -16.58 25.59 -18.50
CA ALA A 332 -15.20 25.93 -18.19
C ALA A 332 -14.92 25.97 -16.67
N VAL A 333 -15.83 26.57 -15.90
CA VAL A 333 -15.73 26.61 -14.43
C VAL A 333 -15.78 25.21 -13.83
N ARG A 334 -16.67 24.34 -14.31
CA ARG A 334 -16.76 22.95 -13.82
C ARG A 334 -15.49 22.16 -14.13
N LEU A 335 -14.97 22.28 -15.35
CA LEU A 335 -13.74 21.60 -15.73
C LEU A 335 -12.54 22.11 -14.92
N GLY A 336 -12.41 23.44 -14.77
CA GLY A 336 -11.39 24.07 -13.95
C GLY A 336 -11.45 23.60 -12.49
N GLY A 337 -12.65 23.56 -11.90
CA GLY A 337 -12.87 23.05 -10.56
C GLY A 337 -12.53 21.56 -10.40
N GLN A 338 -12.83 20.72 -11.41
CA GLN A 338 -12.48 19.31 -11.40
C GLN A 338 -10.96 19.08 -11.43
N LEU A 339 -10.24 19.87 -12.24
CA LEU A 339 -8.78 19.83 -12.31
C LEU A 339 -8.14 20.36 -11.03
N ALA A 340 -8.65 21.47 -10.48
CA ALA A 340 -8.18 22.01 -9.21
C ALA A 340 -8.34 20.99 -8.08
N ALA A 341 -9.50 20.32 -7.99
CA ALA A 341 -9.73 19.28 -7.00
C ALA A 341 -8.88 18.01 -7.27
N ALA A 342 -8.57 17.70 -8.54
CA ALA A 342 -7.68 16.59 -8.90
C ALA A 342 -6.23 16.82 -8.46
N VAL A 343 -5.78 18.08 -8.41
CA VAL A 343 -4.47 18.48 -7.91
C VAL A 343 -4.49 18.61 -6.38
N ALA A 344 -5.56 19.16 -5.81
CA ALA A 344 -5.70 19.32 -4.36
C ALA A 344 -5.69 17.99 -3.61
N LEU A 345 -6.26 16.92 -4.19
CA LEU A 345 -6.33 15.60 -3.58
C LEU A 345 -4.94 14.98 -3.27
N PRO A 346 -4.02 14.82 -4.23
CA PRO A 346 -2.67 14.33 -3.94
C PRO A 346 -1.88 15.32 -3.06
N LEU A 347 -2.06 16.64 -3.20
CA LEU A 347 -1.41 17.62 -2.33
C LEU A 347 -1.82 17.48 -0.86
N ALA A 348 -3.10 17.24 -0.60
CA ALA A 348 -3.61 16.93 0.74
C ALA A 348 -2.99 15.62 1.28
N GLY A 349 -2.87 14.59 0.43
CA GLY A 349 -2.17 13.35 0.78
C GLY A 349 -0.69 13.59 1.16
N ILE A 350 0.02 14.39 0.37
CA ILE A 350 1.42 14.76 0.61
C ILE A 350 1.58 15.58 1.89
N ALA A 351 0.73 16.58 2.10
CA ALA A 351 0.76 17.41 3.30
C ALA A 351 0.50 16.58 4.56
N SER A 352 -0.50 15.70 4.52
CA SER A 352 -0.76 14.75 5.60
C SER A 352 0.45 13.85 5.88
N PHE A 353 1.11 13.33 4.83
CA PHE A 353 2.31 12.52 4.98
C PHE A 353 3.46 13.30 5.62
N ALA A 354 3.77 14.50 5.11
CA ALA A 354 4.82 15.36 5.63
C ALA A 354 4.60 15.70 7.11
N LEU A 355 3.36 16.01 7.50
CA LEU A 355 2.98 16.30 8.87
C LEU A 355 3.14 15.08 9.79
N VAL A 356 2.80 13.87 9.33
CA VAL A 356 3.03 12.64 10.10
C VAL A 356 4.51 12.34 10.28
N VAL A 357 5.32 12.52 9.23
CA VAL A 357 6.78 12.32 9.34
C VAL A 357 7.38 13.30 10.36
N ALA A 358 6.98 14.57 10.29
CA ALA A 358 7.38 15.58 11.27
C ALA A 358 6.89 15.25 12.68
N ALA A 359 5.66 14.73 12.82
CA ALA A 359 5.11 14.31 14.11
C ALA A 359 5.93 13.20 14.79
N CYS A 360 6.57 12.34 13.99
CA CYS A 360 7.43 11.24 14.45
C CYS A 360 8.91 11.64 14.60
N GLY A 361 9.22 12.94 14.53
CA GLY A 361 10.59 13.48 14.64
C GLY A 361 11.43 13.39 13.36
N GLY A 362 10.85 12.94 12.25
CA GLY A 362 11.53 12.91 10.95
C GLY A 362 11.63 14.29 10.32
N ARG A 363 12.80 14.64 9.78
CA ARG A 363 13.04 15.92 9.10
C ARG A 363 13.35 15.66 7.62
N ILE A 364 12.38 15.97 6.77
CA ILE A 364 12.53 15.87 5.31
C ILE A 364 11.98 17.13 4.66
N SER A 365 12.49 17.47 3.48
CA SER A 365 11.90 18.53 2.66
C SER A 365 10.50 18.14 2.19
N PHE A 366 9.66 19.12 1.89
CA PHE A 366 8.33 18.86 1.35
C PHE A 366 8.39 18.11 0.00
N ALA A 367 9.42 18.37 -0.82
CA ALA A 367 9.65 17.64 -2.06
C ALA A 367 10.07 16.18 -1.84
N GLY A 368 10.86 15.90 -0.80
CA GLY A 368 11.17 14.53 -0.37
C GLY A 368 9.92 13.79 0.09
N ALA A 369 9.10 14.45 0.92
CA ALA A 369 7.80 13.92 1.35
C ALA A 369 6.87 13.64 0.16
N ALA A 370 6.80 14.57 -0.80
CA ALA A 370 6.02 14.41 -2.02
C ALA A 370 6.48 13.20 -2.84
N SER A 371 7.79 13.06 -3.05
CA SER A 371 8.37 11.96 -3.81
C SER A 371 7.99 10.59 -3.21
N VAL A 372 8.14 10.44 -1.90
CA VAL A 372 7.80 9.20 -1.19
C VAL A 372 6.29 8.94 -1.19
N ALA A 373 5.48 9.95 -0.88
CA ALA A 373 4.03 9.81 -0.86
C ALA A 373 3.46 9.45 -2.25
N LEU A 374 3.95 10.08 -3.32
CA LEU A 374 3.53 9.80 -4.68
C LEU A 374 3.97 8.40 -5.13
N ALA A 375 5.20 7.99 -4.79
CA ALA A 375 5.68 6.63 -5.03
C ALA A 375 4.82 5.60 -4.28
N ALA A 376 4.43 5.89 -3.04
CA ALA A 376 3.54 5.06 -2.25
C ALA A 376 2.14 4.96 -2.87
N MET A 377 1.58 6.05 -3.39
CA MET A 377 0.31 6.06 -4.12
C MET A 377 0.38 5.20 -5.40
N ALA A 378 1.49 5.30 -6.15
CA ALA A 378 1.72 4.45 -7.33
C ALA A 378 1.86 2.98 -6.93
N ALA A 379 2.60 2.69 -5.86
CA ALA A 379 2.73 1.34 -5.31
C ALA A 379 1.38 0.77 -4.90
N ALA A 380 0.52 1.54 -4.23
CA ALA A 380 -0.82 1.11 -3.85
C ALA A 380 -1.69 0.70 -5.06
N ALA A 381 -1.48 1.30 -6.23
CA ALA A 381 -2.19 0.95 -7.46
C ALA A 381 -1.63 -0.31 -8.14
N LEU A 382 -0.32 -0.56 -8.01
CA LEU A 382 0.38 -1.67 -8.67
C LEU A 382 0.39 -2.95 -7.84
N VAL A 383 0.44 -2.83 -6.50
CA VAL A 383 0.51 -3.97 -5.61
C VAL A 383 -0.86 -4.67 -5.60
N PRO A 384 -0.91 -6.00 -5.84
CA PRO A 384 -2.16 -6.74 -5.96
C PRO A 384 -2.86 -7.00 -4.61
N THR A 385 -2.33 -6.47 -3.50
CA THR A 385 -2.91 -6.62 -2.17
C THR A 385 -4.00 -5.56 -1.95
N PRO A 386 -5.09 -5.92 -1.24
CA PRO A 386 -6.05 -4.94 -0.73
C PRO A 386 -5.34 -3.79 -0.01
N GLY A 387 -5.70 -2.55 -0.36
CA GLY A 387 -5.17 -1.33 0.24
C GLY A 387 -3.68 -1.07 -0.03
N GLY A 388 -3.05 -1.86 -0.91
CA GLY A 388 -1.61 -1.81 -1.15
C GLY A 388 -0.76 -2.23 0.05
N VAL A 389 -1.35 -2.94 1.03
CA VAL A 389 -0.66 -3.35 2.25
C VAL A 389 0.53 -4.26 1.93
N GLY A 390 1.64 -4.04 2.61
CA GLY A 390 2.95 -4.62 2.38
C GLY A 390 3.80 -3.74 1.46
N GLY A 391 3.29 -3.43 0.27
CA GLY A 391 4.05 -2.66 -0.72
C GLY A 391 4.16 -1.17 -0.41
N VAL A 392 3.08 -0.57 0.10
CA VAL A 392 3.11 0.84 0.54
C VAL A 392 4.08 1.01 1.70
N GLU A 393 4.01 0.12 2.69
CA GLU A 393 4.86 0.12 3.87
C GLU A 393 6.35 -0.05 3.49
N ALA A 394 6.65 -0.93 2.53
CA ALA A 394 8.00 -1.10 2.01
C ALA A 394 8.51 0.16 1.30
N VAL A 395 7.72 0.74 0.39
CA VAL A 395 8.12 1.95 -0.36
C VAL A 395 8.28 3.15 0.55
N VAL A 396 7.37 3.35 1.50
CA VAL A 396 7.46 4.47 2.45
C VAL A 396 8.62 4.28 3.41
N GLY A 397 8.75 3.09 4.00
CA GLY A 397 9.86 2.77 4.91
C GLY A 397 11.21 2.97 4.23
N LEU A 398 11.39 2.41 3.03
CA LEU A 398 12.60 2.59 2.25
C LEU A 398 12.83 4.06 1.89
N GLY A 399 11.83 4.73 1.34
CA GLY A 399 11.93 6.12 0.90
C GLY A 399 12.34 7.07 2.02
N LEU A 400 11.78 6.90 3.23
CA LEU A 400 12.14 7.71 4.39
C LEU A 400 13.57 7.44 4.86
N VAL A 401 14.00 6.18 4.91
CA VAL A 401 15.39 5.83 5.29
C VAL A 401 16.39 6.37 4.27
N LEU A 402 16.07 6.29 2.96
CA LEU A 402 16.90 6.87 1.90
C LEU A 402 16.97 8.40 1.98
N LEU A 403 15.98 9.05 2.61
CA LEU A 403 15.99 10.49 2.90
C LEU A 403 16.63 10.81 4.27
N GLY A 404 17.26 9.84 4.93
CA GLY A 404 17.98 10.03 6.19
C GLY A 404 17.10 10.00 7.45
N VAL A 405 15.82 9.59 7.34
CA VAL A 405 14.97 9.43 8.53
C VAL A 405 15.38 8.15 9.28
N PRO A 406 15.58 8.22 10.62
CA PRO A 406 15.86 7.03 11.42
C PRO A 406 14.79 5.95 11.23
N LEU A 407 15.22 4.68 11.15
CA LEU A 407 14.34 3.55 10.83
C LEU A 407 13.13 3.44 11.79
N ALA A 408 13.33 3.70 13.09
CA ALA A 408 12.25 3.70 14.07
C ALA A 408 11.20 4.80 13.82
N SER A 409 11.64 6.04 13.55
CA SER A 409 10.76 7.15 13.17
C SER A 409 10.06 6.90 11.83
N ALA A 410 10.75 6.30 10.85
CA ALA A 410 10.17 5.92 9.58
C ALA A 410 9.06 4.86 9.77
N ALA A 411 9.30 3.84 10.58
CA ALA A 411 8.30 2.82 10.91
C ALA A 411 7.10 3.41 11.66
N ALA A 412 7.33 4.27 12.66
CA ALA A 412 6.27 4.99 13.37
C ALA A 412 5.42 5.84 12.39
N ALA A 413 6.08 6.60 11.50
CA ALA A 413 5.40 7.41 10.49
C ALA A 413 4.55 6.57 9.54
N VAL A 414 5.04 5.40 9.11
CA VAL A 414 4.26 4.45 8.29
C VAL A 414 3.00 4.01 9.04
N VAL A 415 3.11 3.59 10.30
CA VAL A 415 1.97 3.12 11.09
C VAL A 415 0.93 4.23 11.25
N VAL A 416 1.35 5.41 11.71
CA VAL A 416 0.44 6.55 11.94
C VAL A 416 -0.21 7.01 10.63
N TRP A 417 0.57 7.14 9.55
CA TRP A 417 0.03 7.57 8.27
C TRP A 417 -0.97 6.55 7.70
N ARG A 418 -0.75 5.25 7.92
CA ARG A 418 -1.69 4.21 7.49
C ARG A 418 -2.93 4.12 8.36
N VAL A 419 -2.87 4.49 9.64
CA VAL A 419 -4.08 4.73 10.44
C VAL A 419 -4.93 5.82 9.79
N LEU A 420 -4.33 6.95 9.42
CA LEU A 420 -5.06 8.07 8.81
C LEU A 420 -5.54 7.80 7.37
N THR A 421 -4.74 7.08 6.58
CA THR A 421 -5.00 6.92 5.13
C THR A 421 -5.60 5.58 4.75
N LEU A 422 -5.49 4.52 5.56
CA LEU A 422 -6.06 3.21 5.26
C LEU A 422 -7.17 2.87 6.25
N TRP A 423 -6.84 2.77 7.54
CA TRP A 423 -7.72 2.18 8.54
C TRP A 423 -8.90 3.07 8.89
N LEU A 424 -8.67 4.37 9.12
CA LEU A 424 -9.73 5.31 9.46
C LEU A 424 -10.76 5.47 8.32
N PRO A 425 -10.37 5.73 7.06
CA PRO A 425 -11.34 5.80 5.96
C PRO A 425 -12.09 4.48 5.74
N LEU A 426 -11.40 3.34 5.90
CA LEU A 426 -12.02 2.02 5.82
C LEU A 426 -13.08 1.85 6.91
N ALA A 427 -12.75 2.16 8.17
CA ALA A 427 -13.67 2.04 9.29
C ALA A 427 -14.92 2.92 9.11
N VAL A 428 -14.73 4.16 8.65
CA VAL A 428 -15.83 5.11 8.44
C VAL A 428 -16.71 4.70 7.25
N GLY A 429 -16.13 4.21 6.15
CA GLY A 429 -16.88 3.96 4.90
C GLY A 429 -17.35 2.53 4.66
N VAL A 430 -16.81 1.50 5.34
CA VAL A 430 -17.12 0.10 5.04
C VAL A 430 -18.56 -0.30 5.40
N VAL A 431 -19.05 0.14 6.56
CA VAL A 431 -20.43 -0.16 7.00
C VAL A 431 -21.47 0.43 6.04
N PRO A 432 -21.42 1.74 5.71
CA PRO A 432 -22.38 2.30 4.75
C PRO A 432 -22.23 1.70 3.35
N PHE A 433 -21.02 1.35 2.91
CA PHE A 433 -20.83 0.62 1.65
C PHE A 433 -21.53 -0.75 1.67
N ARG A 434 -21.35 -1.55 2.72
CA ARG A 434 -21.98 -2.88 2.84
C ARG A 434 -23.50 -2.80 2.85
N ARG A 435 -24.07 -1.79 3.51
CA ARG A 435 -25.53 -1.54 3.46
C ARG A 435 -26.01 -1.21 2.05
N ALA A 436 -25.28 -0.36 1.32
CA ALA A 436 -25.60 -0.04 -0.06
C ALA A 436 -25.50 -1.26 -0.98
N ALA A 437 -24.51 -2.13 -0.76
CA ALA A 437 -24.36 -3.38 -1.50
C ALA A 437 -25.51 -4.35 -1.26
N ALA A 438 -25.92 -4.55 0.00
CA ALA A 438 -27.08 -5.38 0.34
C ALA A 438 -28.38 -4.84 -0.28
N ALA A 439 -28.60 -3.52 -0.24
CA ALA A 439 -29.77 -2.89 -0.86
C ALA A 439 -29.77 -3.03 -2.39
N SER A 440 -28.60 -3.05 -3.04
CA SER A 440 -28.49 -3.27 -4.49
C SER A 440 -28.94 -4.67 -4.90
N LEU A 441 -28.69 -5.68 -4.05
CA LEU A 441 -29.11 -7.06 -4.28
C LEU A 441 -30.63 -7.22 -4.13
N GLY A 442 -31.24 -6.63 -3.09
CA GLY A 442 -32.69 -6.69 -2.90
C GLY A 442 -33.48 -6.09 -4.06
N ARG A 443 -32.99 -4.97 -4.64
CA ARG A 443 -33.62 -4.35 -5.82
C ARG A 443 -33.48 -5.18 -7.09
N ALA A 444 -32.38 -5.91 -7.21
CA ALA A 444 -32.09 -6.78 -8.34
C ALA A 444 -32.92 -8.07 -8.37
N VAL A 445 -33.57 -8.44 -7.26
CA VAL A 445 -34.50 -9.57 -7.16
C VAL A 445 -35.94 -9.14 -7.49
N LEU A 446 -36.25 -7.86 -7.34
CA LEU A 446 -37.58 -7.28 -7.57
C LEU A 446 -37.79 -6.75 -9.00
N ALA A 447 -36.72 -6.65 -9.78
CA ALA A 447 -36.71 -6.21 -11.18
C ALA A 447 -36.30 -7.38 -12.07
#